data_AF-A0A350WV83-F1
#
_entry.id   AF-A0A350WV83-F1
#
_cell.length_a   1.000
_cell.length_b   1.000
_cell.length_c   1.000
_cell.angle_alpha   90.00
_cell.angle_beta   90.00
_cell.angle_gamma   90.00
#
_symmetry.space_group_name_H-M   'P 1'
#
loop_
_entity.id
_entity.type
_entity.pdbx_description
1 polymer ?
#
loop_
_entity_poly.entity_id
_entity_poly.type
_entity_poly.pdbx_seq_one_letter_code
_entity_poly.pdbx_strand_id
1 'polypeptide(L)'
;TDVESGFDPSTVDESQLKQMDCITCHNRITHSFDAPYKSMDEAMAKGLIDPSIPLIHHKAVKALVTRYTSREEAMAAIASIEDEYKQDYSDFYSQNGQIIKEAIVEIQVIYDRTVFHEQEIDWTTYPNNLGHMDSPGCFRCHDGKHLNQDDEAVRLECNICHAIPVVAKADDFLTTIEISRGPIPETHLNPNWISMHNQVMGASCSNCHTTKDPGGTSNTSFCSNSACHGNAFTFAGFDAPALREIIKSQLPPPELELEIPLLIGDPTFNNYIGILFTVKCAKCHEGESASQDLDLTTFASAMAGGENGRVILPGSAANSLLVQIQQEDHFANFTNDELDNVIHWIESGAPED
;
A
#
# COMPACT_ATOMS: atom_id res chain seq x y z
N THR A 1 -16.15 5.31 -18.14
CA THR A 1 -17.11 6.12 -17.36
C THR A 1 -17.03 5.72 -15.91
N ASP A 2 -17.29 6.63 -14.96
CA ASP A 2 -17.48 6.26 -13.55
C ASP A 2 -18.79 5.47 -13.41
N VAL A 3 -18.68 4.19 -13.05
CA VAL A 3 -19.81 3.26 -12.94
C VAL A 3 -20.78 3.55 -11.80
N GLU A 4 -20.39 4.38 -10.82
CA GLU A 4 -21.24 4.80 -9.69
C GLU A 4 -21.95 6.14 -9.95
N SER A 5 -21.48 6.91 -10.94
CA SER A 5 -21.94 8.29 -11.14
C SER A 5 -23.36 8.40 -11.71
N GLY A 6 -23.89 7.32 -12.30
CA GLY A 6 -25.13 7.36 -13.08
C GLY A 6 -25.04 8.23 -14.35
N PHE A 7 -23.83 8.63 -14.73
CA PHE A 7 -23.57 9.47 -15.89
C PHE A 7 -23.74 8.68 -17.18
N ASP A 8 -24.57 9.19 -18.09
CA ASP A 8 -24.74 8.65 -19.44
C ASP A 8 -23.77 9.36 -20.41
N PRO A 9 -22.72 8.68 -20.92
CA PRO A 9 -21.74 9.28 -21.81
C PRO A 9 -22.35 9.80 -23.13
N SER A 10 -23.49 9.25 -23.56
CA SER A 10 -24.17 9.68 -24.78
C SER A 10 -24.76 11.09 -24.68
N THR A 11 -24.89 11.61 -23.45
CA THR A 11 -25.41 12.96 -23.19
C THR A 11 -24.33 14.04 -23.30
N VAL A 12 -23.06 13.67 -23.50
CA VAL A 12 -21.94 14.60 -23.58
C VAL A 12 -21.94 15.31 -24.92
N ASP A 13 -21.94 16.63 -24.88
CA ASP A 13 -21.59 17.46 -26.04
C ASP A 13 -20.08 17.33 -26.30
N GLU A 14 -19.72 16.57 -27.31
CA GLU A 14 -18.32 16.35 -27.70
C GLU A 14 -17.55 17.65 -27.98
N SER A 15 -18.24 18.74 -28.34
CA SER A 15 -17.60 20.04 -28.56
C SER A 15 -17.07 20.69 -27.27
N GLN A 16 -17.55 20.25 -26.10
CA GLN A 16 -17.11 20.72 -24.79
C GLN A 16 -15.96 19.89 -24.22
N LEU A 17 -15.60 18.78 -24.86
CA LEU A 17 -14.48 17.95 -24.42
C LEU A 17 -13.16 18.73 -24.57
N LYS A 18 -12.37 18.72 -23.51
CA LYS A 18 -11.02 19.27 -23.51
C LYS A 18 -10.03 18.12 -23.48
N GLN A 19 -9.01 18.21 -24.32
CA GLN A 19 -7.89 17.29 -24.24
C GLN A 19 -7.20 17.44 -22.88
N MET A 20 -7.07 16.32 -22.17
CA MET A 20 -6.25 16.29 -20.94
C MET A 20 -4.79 16.55 -21.29
N ASP A 21 -4.13 17.36 -20.48
CA ASP A 21 -2.73 17.70 -20.61
C ASP A 21 -1.99 17.53 -19.28
N CYS A 22 -0.70 17.91 -19.26
CA CYS A 22 0.12 17.77 -18.08
C CYS A 22 -0.44 18.53 -16.86
N ILE A 23 -1.07 19.69 -17.03
CA ILE A 23 -1.59 20.51 -15.92
C ILE A 23 -2.94 20.00 -15.40
N THR A 24 -3.64 19.21 -16.21
CA THR A 24 -4.86 18.50 -15.80
C THR A 24 -4.59 17.49 -14.68
N CYS A 25 -3.37 16.93 -14.67
CA CYS A 25 -2.88 15.98 -13.67
C CYS A 25 -1.94 16.64 -12.65
N HIS A 26 -1.01 17.49 -13.10
CA HIS A 26 -0.02 18.16 -12.27
C HIS A 26 -0.37 19.65 -12.12
N ASN A 27 -1.23 19.96 -11.15
CA ASN A 27 -1.39 21.34 -10.71
C ASN A 27 -0.35 21.68 -9.63
N ARG A 28 0.37 22.79 -9.80
CA ARG A 28 1.18 23.37 -8.72
C ARG A 28 0.42 24.59 -8.20
N ILE A 29 -0.23 24.44 -7.06
CA ILE A 29 -0.90 25.57 -6.42
C ILE A 29 0.16 26.61 -5.99
N THR A 30 -0.03 27.86 -6.40
CA THR A 30 0.91 28.95 -6.06
C THR A 30 0.62 29.51 -4.67
N HIS A 31 -0.65 29.53 -4.27
CA HIS A 31 -1.09 29.86 -2.92
C HIS A 31 -1.64 28.58 -2.28
N SER A 32 -0.84 27.96 -1.40
CA SER A 32 -1.24 26.79 -0.63
C SER A 32 -1.72 27.24 0.74
N PHE A 33 -2.96 26.90 1.07
CA PHE A 33 -3.51 27.09 2.41
C PHE A 33 -3.55 25.72 3.09
N ASP A 34 -2.61 25.49 4.00
CA ASP A 34 -2.47 24.18 4.63
C ASP A 34 -3.68 23.85 5.50
N ALA A 35 -4.08 22.57 5.47
CA ALA A 35 -5.14 22.08 6.32
C ALA A 35 -4.82 22.32 7.81
N PRO A 36 -5.85 22.54 8.67
CA PRO A 36 -5.65 22.86 10.07
C PRO A 36 -4.75 21.91 10.85
N TYR A 37 -4.90 20.60 10.66
CA TYR A 37 -4.08 19.59 11.34
C TYR A 37 -2.60 19.72 10.97
N LYS A 38 -2.30 19.90 9.67
CA LYS A 38 -0.93 20.09 9.20
C LYS A 38 -0.31 21.38 9.74
N SER A 39 -1.09 22.47 9.75
CA SER A 39 -0.64 23.74 10.35
C SER A 39 -0.32 23.59 11.85
N MET A 40 -1.12 22.80 12.57
CA MET A 40 -0.90 22.51 13.99
C MET A 40 0.32 21.63 14.21
N ASP A 41 0.47 20.54 13.46
CA ASP A 41 1.63 19.64 13.52
C ASP A 41 2.93 20.41 13.24
N GLU A 42 2.94 21.27 12.23
CA GLU A 42 4.10 22.11 11.93
C GLU A 42 4.43 23.11 13.03
N ALA A 43 3.41 23.75 13.62
CA ALA A 43 3.62 24.70 14.72
C ALA A 43 4.17 23.99 15.96
N MET A 44 3.67 22.79 16.28
CA MET A 44 4.16 21.97 17.38
C MET A 44 5.58 21.45 17.12
N ALA A 45 5.87 20.97 15.90
CA ALA A 45 7.20 20.50 15.53
C ALA A 45 8.26 21.63 15.57
N LYS A 46 7.85 22.87 15.27
CA LYS A 46 8.71 24.07 15.37
C LYS A 46 8.82 24.62 16.80
N GLY A 47 8.10 24.05 17.76
CA GLY A 47 8.06 24.52 19.16
C GLY A 47 7.32 25.84 19.37
N LEU A 48 6.49 26.26 18.41
CA LEU A 48 5.62 27.45 18.54
C LEU A 48 4.39 27.15 19.42
N ILE A 49 3.99 25.88 19.46
CA ILE A 49 2.96 25.34 20.35
C ILE A 49 3.59 24.21 21.14
N ASP A 50 3.56 24.29 22.46
CA ASP A 50 4.16 23.27 23.32
C ASP A 50 3.35 21.95 23.25
N PRO A 51 3.96 20.83 22.81
CA PRO A 51 3.26 19.55 22.70
C PRO A 51 2.91 18.93 24.06
N SER A 52 3.43 19.44 25.17
CA SER A 52 3.06 19.00 26.51
C SER A 52 1.66 19.45 26.92
N ILE A 53 1.04 20.39 26.20
CA ILE A 53 -0.29 20.90 26.53
C ILE A 53 -1.34 19.82 26.23
N PRO A 54 -2.10 19.34 27.24
CA PRO A 54 -3.04 18.24 27.05
C PRO A 54 -4.10 18.55 26.00
N LEU A 55 -4.25 17.68 25.00
CA LEU A 55 -5.28 17.77 23.93
C LEU A 55 -5.25 19.06 23.09
N ILE A 56 -4.18 19.86 23.13
CA ILE A 56 -4.14 21.15 22.40
C ILE A 56 -4.35 20.97 20.90
N HIS A 57 -3.70 19.94 20.32
CA HIS A 57 -3.83 19.62 18.90
C HIS A 57 -5.30 19.39 18.51
N HIS A 58 -5.99 18.48 19.22
CA HIS A 58 -7.39 18.15 18.94
C HIS A 58 -8.32 19.35 19.10
N LYS A 59 -8.17 20.13 20.20
CA LYS A 59 -9.00 21.31 20.45
C LYS A 59 -8.77 22.40 19.39
N ALA A 60 -7.53 22.67 19.04
CA ALA A 60 -7.16 23.67 18.04
C ALA A 60 -7.66 23.27 16.64
N VAL A 61 -7.42 22.03 16.20
CA VAL A 61 -7.91 21.55 14.90
C VAL A 61 -9.43 21.67 14.83
N LYS A 62 -10.16 21.28 15.89
CA LYS A 62 -11.63 21.45 15.95
C LYS A 62 -12.07 22.90 15.76
N ALA A 63 -11.40 23.85 16.41
CA ALA A 63 -11.71 25.26 16.24
C ALA A 63 -11.39 25.74 14.81
N LEU A 64 -10.21 25.38 14.29
CA LEU A 64 -9.75 25.82 12.97
C LEU A 64 -10.57 25.25 11.78
N VAL A 65 -11.13 24.04 11.90
CA VAL A 65 -12.03 23.48 10.86
C VAL A 65 -13.46 24.02 10.92
N THR A 66 -13.83 24.71 12.00
CA THR A 66 -15.19 25.24 12.18
C THR A 66 -15.44 26.40 11.22
N ARG A 67 -16.59 26.40 10.56
CA ARG A 67 -17.05 27.52 9.74
C ARG A 67 -17.68 28.59 10.62
N TYR A 68 -17.02 29.74 10.69
CA TYR A 68 -17.50 30.94 11.39
C TYR A 68 -18.12 31.92 10.40
N THR A 69 -18.97 32.82 10.89
CA THR A 69 -19.59 33.87 10.07
C THR A 69 -18.69 35.09 9.87
N SER A 70 -17.68 35.26 10.73
CA SER A 70 -16.72 36.37 10.68
C SER A 70 -15.39 35.98 11.29
N ARG A 71 -14.36 36.76 10.98
CA ARG A 71 -13.04 36.64 11.60
C ARG A 71 -13.12 36.88 13.11
N GLU A 72 -13.88 37.88 13.55
CA GLU A 72 -14.04 38.23 14.96
C GLU A 72 -14.64 37.09 15.78
N GLU A 73 -15.64 36.41 15.23
CA GLU A 73 -16.24 35.22 15.84
C GLU A 73 -15.21 34.09 15.97
N ALA A 74 -14.44 33.82 14.93
CA ALA A 74 -13.40 32.79 14.95
C ALA A 74 -12.33 33.09 16.01
N MET A 75 -11.84 34.34 16.07
CA MET A 75 -10.86 34.78 17.05
C MET A 75 -11.36 34.59 18.48
N ALA A 76 -12.63 34.92 18.74
CA ALA A 76 -13.25 34.76 20.05
C ALA A 76 -13.43 33.27 20.41
N ALA A 77 -13.84 32.43 19.46
CA ALA A 77 -13.99 31.00 19.67
C ALA A 77 -12.63 30.32 19.96
N ILE A 78 -11.58 30.69 19.23
CA ILE A 78 -10.22 30.19 19.49
C ILE A 78 -9.74 30.68 20.87
N ALA A 79 -10.02 31.93 21.24
CA ALA A 79 -9.66 32.45 22.56
C ALA A 79 -10.35 31.71 23.71
N SER A 80 -11.60 31.24 23.52
CA SER A 80 -12.33 30.49 24.56
C SER A 80 -11.72 29.13 24.90
N ILE A 81 -10.78 28.62 24.10
CA ILE A 81 -9.98 27.43 24.44
C ILE A 81 -9.27 27.65 25.80
N GLU A 82 -8.84 28.88 26.11
CA GLU A 82 -8.21 29.18 27.40
C GLU A 82 -9.15 28.92 28.57
N ASP A 83 -10.43 29.28 28.42
CA ASP A 83 -11.42 29.13 29.47
C ASP A 83 -11.75 27.66 29.72
N GLU A 84 -11.75 26.84 28.67
CA GLU A 84 -11.82 25.38 28.81
C GLU A 84 -10.63 24.83 29.62
N TYR A 85 -9.41 25.35 29.41
CA TYR A 85 -8.25 24.92 30.22
C TYR A 85 -8.33 25.41 31.67
N LYS A 86 -8.84 26.61 31.92
CA LYS A 86 -9.08 27.10 33.29
C LYS A 86 -10.11 26.24 34.03
N GLN A 87 -11.11 25.72 33.32
CA GLN A 87 -12.19 24.93 33.89
C GLN A 87 -11.83 23.45 34.04
N ASP A 88 -11.38 22.80 32.96
CA ASP A 88 -11.23 21.35 32.88
C ASP A 88 -9.81 20.88 33.24
N TYR A 89 -8.83 21.78 33.16
CA TYR A 89 -7.40 21.50 33.41
C TYR A 89 -6.77 22.53 34.36
N SER A 90 -7.53 22.95 35.38
CA SER A 90 -7.17 24.04 36.30
C SER A 90 -5.80 23.88 36.96
N ASP A 91 -5.43 22.66 37.37
CA ASP A 91 -4.13 22.34 37.97
C ASP A 91 -2.98 22.55 36.97
N PHE A 92 -3.17 22.11 35.73
CA PHE A 92 -2.20 22.28 34.65
C PHE A 92 -2.10 23.77 34.27
N TYR A 93 -3.22 24.46 34.12
CA TYR A 93 -3.28 25.88 33.77
C TYR A 93 -2.60 26.76 34.85
N SER A 94 -2.75 26.43 36.13
CA SER A 94 -2.11 27.18 37.22
C SER A 94 -0.59 27.16 37.15
N GLN A 95 0.00 26.12 36.58
CA GLN A 95 1.45 25.94 36.43
C GLN A 95 1.94 26.38 35.04
N ASN A 96 1.10 26.26 34.02
CA ASN A 96 1.47 26.35 32.61
C ASN A 96 0.63 27.38 31.82
N GLY A 97 -0.04 28.31 32.50
CA GLY A 97 -0.97 29.25 31.84
C GLY A 97 -0.31 30.12 30.77
N GLN A 98 0.99 30.38 30.88
CA GLN A 98 1.72 31.15 29.86
C GLN A 98 1.85 30.40 28.54
N ILE A 99 2.25 29.12 28.56
CA ILE A 99 2.38 28.32 27.32
C ILE A 99 1.03 28.10 26.64
N ILE A 100 -0.06 28.04 27.41
CA ILE A 100 -1.43 27.95 26.87
C ILE A 100 -1.82 29.24 26.14
N LYS A 101 -1.53 30.41 26.74
CA LYS A 101 -1.78 31.70 26.09
C LYS A 101 -0.98 31.87 24.81
N GLU A 102 0.30 31.50 24.84
CA GLU A 102 1.17 31.53 23.66
C GLU A 102 0.64 30.61 22.55
N ALA A 103 0.22 29.38 22.91
CA ALA A 103 -0.40 28.46 21.97
C ALA A 103 -1.68 29.03 21.33
N ILE A 104 -2.55 29.66 22.12
CA ILE A 104 -3.79 30.27 21.61
C ILE A 104 -3.51 31.40 20.61
N VAL A 105 -2.51 32.24 20.89
CA VAL A 105 -2.07 33.28 19.96
C VAL A 105 -1.58 32.66 18.66
N GLU A 106 -0.76 31.60 18.71
CA GLU A 106 -0.30 30.92 17.50
C GLU A 106 -1.48 30.28 16.73
N ILE A 107 -2.47 29.69 17.41
CA ILE A 107 -3.67 29.14 16.76
C ILE A 107 -4.46 30.25 16.04
N GLN A 108 -4.57 31.45 16.63
CA GLN A 108 -5.18 32.60 15.96
C GLN A 108 -4.37 33.03 14.72
N VAL A 109 -3.03 33.03 14.79
CA VAL A 109 -2.15 33.30 13.64
C VAL A 109 -2.33 32.25 12.54
N ILE A 110 -2.51 30.98 12.89
CA ILE A 110 -2.83 29.91 11.95
C ILE A 110 -4.15 30.19 11.22
N TYR A 111 -5.18 30.62 11.94
CA TYR A 111 -6.46 30.94 11.33
C TYR A 111 -6.33 32.12 10.35
N ASP A 112 -5.67 33.20 10.77
CA ASP A 112 -5.49 34.41 9.96
C ASP A 112 -4.70 34.19 8.66
N ARG A 113 -3.83 33.18 8.62
CA ARG A 113 -3.07 32.84 7.39
C ARG A 113 -3.77 31.83 6.49
N THR A 114 -4.86 31.20 6.95
CA THR A 114 -5.54 30.10 6.24
C THR A 114 -6.98 30.40 5.86
N VAL A 115 -7.66 31.36 6.51
CA VAL A 115 -9.08 31.66 6.26
C VAL A 115 -9.29 33.15 6.00
N PHE A 116 -9.82 33.48 4.83
CA PHE A 116 -10.09 34.83 4.35
C PHE A 116 -11.57 34.95 3.97
N HIS A 117 -12.38 35.48 4.91
CA HIS A 117 -13.83 35.57 4.77
C HIS A 117 -14.29 36.43 3.58
N GLU A 118 -13.65 37.58 3.34
CA GLU A 118 -14.05 38.51 2.27
C GLU A 118 -13.80 37.93 0.87
N GLN A 119 -12.75 37.12 0.73
CA GLN A 119 -12.38 36.48 -0.53
C GLN A 119 -13.03 35.10 -0.69
N GLU A 120 -13.77 34.62 0.32
CA GLU A 120 -14.33 33.26 0.38
C GLU A 120 -13.24 32.18 0.18
N ILE A 121 -12.06 32.40 0.77
CA ILE A 121 -10.91 31.49 0.67
C ILE A 121 -10.66 30.82 2.01
N ASP A 122 -10.54 29.51 2.00
CA ASP A 122 -10.06 28.68 3.10
C ASP A 122 -9.14 27.55 2.60
N TRP A 123 -8.71 26.68 3.52
CA TRP A 123 -7.88 25.51 3.23
C TRP A 123 -8.52 24.47 2.29
N THR A 124 -9.84 24.58 2.01
CA THR A 124 -10.55 23.70 1.05
C THR A 124 -10.71 24.31 -0.34
N THR A 125 -10.45 25.61 -0.48
CA THR A 125 -10.81 26.37 -1.70
C THR A 125 -9.93 26.04 -2.89
N TYR A 126 -8.63 25.81 -2.68
CA TYR A 126 -7.67 25.49 -3.73
C TYR A 126 -7.03 24.12 -3.51
N PRO A 127 -7.62 23.04 -4.06
CA PRO A 127 -7.12 21.68 -3.82
C PRO A 127 -5.73 21.47 -4.42
N ASN A 128 -4.84 20.91 -3.58
CA ASN A 128 -3.56 20.38 -4.02
C ASN A 128 -3.75 18.93 -4.50
N ASN A 129 -3.50 18.66 -5.79
CA ASN A 129 -3.67 17.32 -6.36
C ASN A 129 -2.40 16.47 -6.29
N LEU A 130 -1.36 16.89 -5.55
CA LEU A 130 -0.11 16.13 -5.39
C LEU A 130 -0.31 14.81 -4.61
N GLY A 131 -1.39 14.70 -3.84
CA GLY A 131 -1.74 13.50 -3.09
C GLY A 131 -3.25 13.33 -3.00
N HIS A 132 -3.67 12.34 -2.20
CA HIS A 132 -5.08 11.94 -2.09
C HIS A 132 -5.62 12.02 -0.65
N MET A 133 -5.01 12.85 0.21
CA MET A 133 -5.39 12.97 1.63
C MET A 133 -6.49 14.02 1.84
N ASP A 134 -6.25 15.26 1.41
CA ASP A 134 -7.19 16.38 1.57
C ASP A 134 -8.04 16.65 0.32
N SER A 135 -7.63 16.09 -0.81
CA SER A 135 -8.29 16.24 -2.10
C SER A 135 -8.24 14.91 -2.85
N PRO A 136 -9.08 14.69 -3.86
CA PRO A 136 -9.04 13.45 -4.64
C PRO A 136 -7.75 13.28 -5.44
N GLY A 137 -7.01 14.35 -5.75
CA GLY A 137 -5.76 14.26 -6.50
C GLY A 137 -5.87 13.42 -7.77
N CYS A 138 -5.00 12.41 -7.89
CA CYS A 138 -5.02 11.43 -8.98
C CYS A 138 -6.29 10.55 -8.99
N PHE A 139 -6.90 10.30 -7.84
CA PHE A 139 -8.16 9.53 -7.73
C PHE A 139 -9.36 10.24 -8.37
N ARG A 140 -9.19 11.46 -8.89
CA ARG A 140 -10.18 12.04 -9.82
C ARG A 140 -10.44 11.17 -11.05
N CYS A 141 -9.48 10.33 -11.43
CA CYS A 141 -9.60 9.38 -12.53
C CYS A 141 -9.14 7.97 -12.14
N HIS A 142 -8.10 7.87 -11.30
CA HIS A 142 -7.56 6.60 -10.81
C HIS A 142 -8.31 6.13 -9.56
N ASP A 143 -9.64 6.11 -9.55
CA ASP A 143 -10.47 5.70 -8.41
C ASP A 143 -10.96 4.25 -8.49
N GLY A 144 -10.57 3.52 -9.54
CA GLY A 144 -11.03 2.16 -9.79
C GLY A 144 -12.47 2.07 -10.32
N LYS A 145 -13.23 3.18 -10.36
CA LYS A 145 -14.61 3.23 -10.88
C LYS A 145 -14.68 3.67 -12.33
N HIS A 146 -13.66 4.36 -12.81
CA HIS A 146 -13.57 4.77 -14.22
C HIS A 146 -13.14 3.59 -15.09
N LEU A 147 -14.12 2.94 -15.71
CA LEU A 147 -13.88 1.78 -16.58
C LEU A 147 -13.95 2.15 -18.08
N ASN A 148 -13.18 1.43 -18.90
CA ASN A 148 -13.34 1.45 -20.36
C ASN A 148 -14.49 0.51 -20.81
N GLN A 149 -14.61 0.25 -22.11
CA GLN A 149 -15.67 -0.62 -22.67
C GLN A 149 -15.47 -2.11 -22.37
N ASP A 150 -14.23 -2.50 -22.03
CA ASP A 150 -13.84 -3.85 -21.67
C ASP A 150 -13.86 -4.05 -20.13
N ASP A 151 -14.50 -3.12 -19.41
CA ASP A 151 -14.58 -3.07 -17.95
C ASP A 151 -13.20 -2.98 -17.24
N GLU A 152 -12.18 -2.44 -17.90
CA GLU A 152 -10.85 -2.22 -17.32
C GLU A 152 -10.77 -0.83 -16.68
N ALA A 153 -10.32 -0.77 -15.43
CA ALA A 153 -10.15 0.49 -14.73
C ALA A 153 -8.95 1.29 -15.25
N VAL A 154 -9.07 2.60 -15.12
CA VAL A 154 -7.88 3.45 -14.98
C VAL A 154 -7.16 3.02 -13.71
N ARG A 155 -6.03 2.31 -13.91
CA ARG A 155 -5.20 1.65 -12.88
C ARG A 155 -5.05 2.46 -11.58
N LEU A 156 -5.25 1.81 -10.43
CA LEU A 156 -5.28 2.44 -9.11
C LEU A 156 -4.24 1.82 -8.13
N GLU A 157 -3.27 1.07 -8.62
CA GLU A 157 -2.23 0.51 -7.76
C GLU A 157 -1.42 1.63 -7.09
N CYS A 158 -1.24 1.54 -5.77
CA CYS A 158 -0.59 2.59 -4.98
C CYS A 158 0.85 2.89 -5.46
N ASN A 159 1.52 1.88 -6.01
CA ASN A 159 2.89 1.99 -6.53
C ASN A 159 3.01 2.80 -7.84
N ILE A 160 1.90 3.24 -8.45
CA ILE A 160 1.91 4.08 -9.65
C ILE A 160 2.40 5.49 -9.33
N CYS A 161 1.99 6.03 -8.17
CA CYS A 161 2.26 7.42 -7.82
C CYS A 161 3.46 7.56 -6.88
N HIS A 162 3.65 6.60 -5.97
CA HIS A 162 4.73 6.60 -4.98
C HIS A 162 5.09 5.17 -4.59
N ALA A 163 6.27 4.95 -4.01
CA ALA A 163 6.56 3.65 -3.39
C ALA A 163 5.58 3.39 -2.23
N ILE A 164 5.16 2.14 -2.02
CA ILE A 164 4.26 1.78 -0.92
C ILE A 164 4.97 2.13 0.41
N PRO A 165 4.36 2.96 1.28
CA PRO A 165 5.00 3.37 2.51
C PRO A 165 5.31 2.19 3.43
N VAL A 166 6.53 2.18 3.98
CA VAL A 166 6.89 1.32 5.10
C VAL A 166 6.43 2.01 6.38
N VAL A 167 5.52 1.39 7.12
CA VAL A 167 5.05 1.92 8.41
C VAL A 167 6.10 1.62 9.47
N ALA A 168 6.52 2.65 10.19
CA ALA A 168 7.49 2.56 11.27
C ALA A 168 7.07 3.40 12.47
N LYS A 169 7.53 2.98 13.64
CA LYS A 169 7.38 3.71 14.90
C LYS A 169 8.51 4.72 15.08
N ALA A 170 8.34 5.63 16.02
CA ALA A 170 9.30 6.71 16.28
C ALA A 170 10.68 6.19 16.73
N ASP A 171 10.74 5.00 17.33
CA ASP A 171 11.95 4.30 17.77
C ASP A 171 12.53 3.35 16.72
N ASP A 172 11.84 3.11 15.61
CA ASP A 172 12.30 2.23 14.55
C ASP A 172 13.37 2.92 13.70
N PHE A 173 14.57 2.34 13.68
CA PHE A 173 15.64 2.79 12.81
C PHE A 173 15.46 2.18 11.41
N LEU A 174 14.68 2.84 10.55
CA LEU A 174 14.48 2.39 9.18
C LEU A 174 15.74 2.62 8.32
N THR A 175 16.45 1.54 8.01
CA THR A 175 17.59 1.55 7.06
C THR A 175 17.25 0.93 5.71
N THR A 176 16.09 0.29 5.59
CA THR A 176 15.65 -0.42 4.39
C THR A 176 14.36 0.19 3.87
N ILE A 177 14.43 0.84 2.71
CA ILE A 177 13.24 1.23 1.93
C ILE A 177 13.04 0.12 0.91
N GLU A 178 11.89 -0.55 0.98
CA GLU A 178 11.54 -1.57 -0.02
C GLU A 178 11.28 -0.88 -1.36
N ILE A 179 12.12 -1.18 -2.35
CA ILE A 179 11.87 -0.83 -3.74
C ILE A 179 11.35 -2.11 -4.38
N SER A 180 10.10 -2.08 -4.84
CA SER A 180 9.52 -3.21 -5.58
C SER A 180 10.45 -3.56 -6.76
N ARG A 181 11.10 -4.72 -6.65
CA ARG A 181 12.03 -5.29 -7.62
C ARG A 181 11.73 -6.78 -7.71
N GLY A 182 11.68 -7.32 -8.93
CA GLY A 182 11.41 -8.73 -9.15
C GLY A 182 10.39 -8.96 -10.27
N PRO A 183 10.12 -10.23 -10.60
CA PRO A 183 9.09 -10.60 -11.58
C PRO A 183 7.71 -10.20 -11.05
N ILE A 184 6.93 -9.54 -11.91
CA ILE A 184 5.53 -9.20 -11.63
C ILE A 184 4.67 -10.33 -12.19
N PRO A 185 3.89 -11.05 -11.36
CA PRO A 185 3.04 -12.12 -11.87
C PRO A 185 1.89 -11.54 -12.71
N GLU A 186 1.42 -12.30 -13.70
CA GLU A 186 0.36 -11.90 -14.62
C GLU A 186 -0.90 -11.34 -13.92
N THR A 187 -1.24 -11.90 -12.76
CA THR A 187 -2.39 -11.44 -11.96
C THR A 187 -2.29 -9.97 -11.56
N HIS A 188 -1.08 -9.43 -11.37
CA HIS A 188 -0.82 -8.04 -11.01
C HIS A 188 -0.76 -7.09 -12.23
N LEU A 189 -0.87 -7.62 -13.44
CA LEU A 189 -0.99 -6.83 -14.67
C LEU A 189 -2.45 -6.49 -15.00
N ASN A 190 -3.41 -7.16 -14.35
CA ASN A 190 -4.83 -6.84 -14.49
C ASN A 190 -5.11 -5.41 -13.97
N PRO A 191 -5.68 -4.51 -14.80
CA PRO A 191 -5.98 -3.13 -14.38
C PRO A 191 -6.92 -3.00 -13.16
N ASN A 192 -7.73 -4.02 -12.92
CA ASN A 192 -8.67 -4.11 -11.79
C ASN A 192 -8.08 -4.83 -10.57
N TRP A 193 -6.81 -5.23 -10.61
CA TRP A 193 -6.14 -6.02 -9.56
C TRP A 193 -6.36 -5.45 -8.16
N ILE A 194 -6.15 -4.16 -7.97
CA ILE A 194 -6.27 -3.53 -6.65
C ILE A 194 -7.69 -3.60 -6.08
N SER A 195 -8.73 -3.67 -6.91
CA SER A 195 -10.12 -3.79 -6.46
C SER A 195 -10.55 -5.25 -6.22
N MET A 196 -9.74 -6.23 -6.68
CA MET A 196 -10.05 -7.66 -6.58
C MET A 196 -9.07 -8.45 -5.71
N HIS A 197 -7.92 -7.88 -5.32
CA HIS A 197 -6.80 -8.58 -4.68
C HIS A 197 -7.20 -9.44 -3.46
N ASN A 198 -8.19 -9.00 -2.67
CA ASN A 198 -8.67 -9.73 -1.51
C ASN A 198 -9.47 -11.01 -1.85
N GLN A 199 -10.00 -11.10 -3.07
CA GLN A 199 -10.80 -12.23 -3.57
C GLN A 199 -9.97 -13.23 -4.38
N VAL A 200 -8.75 -12.85 -4.77
CA VAL A 200 -7.86 -13.64 -5.64
C VAL A 200 -6.57 -14.05 -4.91
N MET A 201 -6.55 -13.87 -3.60
CA MET A 201 -5.46 -14.33 -2.75
C MET A 201 -5.46 -15.86 -2.66
N GLY A 202 -4.29 -16.47 -2.86
CA GLY A 202 -4.08 -17.90 -2.76
C GLY A 202 -2.73 -18.24 -2.13
N ALA A 203 -2.42 -19.53 -2.06
CA ALA A 203 -1.19 -20.03 -1.45
C ALA A 203 0.07 -19.48 -2.15
N SER A 204 0.04 -19.34 -3.49
CA SER A 204 1.18 -18.84 -4.26
C SER A 204 1.59 -17.41 -3.94
N CYS A 205 0.72 -16.59 -3.33
CA CYS A 205 1.07 -15.20 -2.98
C CYS A 205 2.28 -15.15 -2.03
N SER A 206 2.41 -16.14 -1.14
CA SER A 206 3.52 -16.25 -0.20
C SER A 206 4.87 -16.53 -0.87
N ASN A 207 4.87 -16.94 -2.15
CA ASN A 207 6.07 -17.12 -2.96
C ASN A 207 6.62 -15.82 -3.53
N CYS A 208 5.95 -14.67 -3.33
CA CYS A 208 6.42 -13.37 -3.84
C CYS A 208 6.46 -12.27 -2.78
N HIS A 209 5.59 -12.27 -1.76
CA HIS A 209 5.63 -11.33 -0.63
C HIS A 209 5.06 -11.99 0.64
N THR A 210 5.27 -11.38 1.80
CA THR A 210 4.69 -11.89 3.05
C THR A 210 3.16 -11.71 3.06
N THR A 211 2.41 -12.73 3.49
CA THR A 211 0.93 -12.74 3.44
C THR A 211 0.24 -12.94 4.79
N LYS A 212 0.98 -12.88 5.90
CA LYS A 212 0.43 -13.11 7.26
C LYS A 212 -0.64 -12.07 7.62
N ASP A 213 -1.70 -12.50 8.31
CA ASP A 213 -2.79 -11.62 8.79
C ASP A 213 -3.45 -10.78 7.67
N PRO A 214 -3.89 -11.41 6.55
CA PRO A 214 -4.34 -10.68 5.38
C PRO A 214 -5.56 -9.79 5.67
N GLY A 215 -5.50 -8.52 5.26
CA GLY A 215 -6.49 -7.49 5.55
C GLY A 215 -6.37 -6.88 6.95
N GLY A 216 -5.45 -7.37 7.78
CA GLY A 216 -5.15 -6.82 9.09
C GLY A 216 -4.35 -5.51 9.02
N THR A 217 -4.10 -4.93 10.20
CA THR A 217 -3.32 -3.68 10.36
C THR A 217 -2.11 -3.90 11.28
N SER A 218 -1.68 -5.16 11.43
CA SER A 218 -0.62 -5.54 12.36
C SER A 218 0.79 -5.15 11.88
N ASN A 219 0.94 -4.75 10.62
CA ASN A 219 2.23 -4.46 9.98
C ASN A 219 3.21 -5.65 10.03
N THR A 220 2.68 -6.87 10.06
CA THR A 220 3.48 -8.10 10.11
C THR A 220 3.76 -8.69 8.73
N SER A 221 3.08 -8.18 7.71
CA SER A 221 3.24 -8.59 6.32
C SER A 221 2.80 -7.50 5.34
N PHE A 222 3.06 -7.71 4.05
CA PHE A 222 2.53 -6.85 2.99
C PHE A 222 0.99 -6.82 3.03
N CYS A 223 0.34 -7.98 3.20
CA CYS A 223 -1.11 -8.10 3.29
C CYS A 223 -1.72 -7.56 4.60
N SER A 224 -0.90 -7.20 5.59
CA SER A 224 -1.36 -6.63 6.87
C SER A 224 -0.82 -5.22 7.15
N ASN A 225 -0.43 -4.51 6.08
CA ASN A 225 0.10 -3.16 6.14
C ASN A 225 -0.99 -2.15 6.52
N SER A 226 -0.84 -1.45 7.66
CA SER A 226 -1.79 -0.47 8.14
C SER A 226 -1.86 0.79 7.28
N ALA A 227 -0.84 1.10 6.47
CA ALA A 227 -0.93 2.16 5.46
C ALA A 227 -1.94 1.82 4.35
N CYS A 228 -2.18 0.54 4.10
CA CYS A 228 -3.20 0.08 3.15
C CYS A 228 -4.52 -0.19 3.88
N HIS A 229 -4.54 -1.10 4.86
CA HIS A 229 -5.80 -1.59 5.44
C HIS A 229 -6.27 -0.82 6.67
N GLY A 230 -5.44 0.10 7.20
CA GLY A 230 -5.77 0.94 8.36
C GLY A 230 -6.29 2.33 8.00
N ASN A 231 -6.35 2.67 6.71
CA ASN A 231 -6.78 3.98 6.23
C ASN A 231 -8.16 3.90 5.56
N ALA A 232 -8.94 4.97 5.71
CA ALA A 232 -10.13 5.17 4.91
C ALA A 232 -9.75 5.89 3.61
N PHE A 233 -9.84 5.21 2.47
CA PHE A 233 -9.57 5.83 1.16
C PHE A 233 -10.79 6.56 0.63
N THR A 234 -11.04 7.77 1.15
CA THR A 234 -12.24 8.57 0.86
C THR A 234 -12.52 8.78 -0.63
N PHE A 235 -11.47 8.87 -1.46
CA PHE A 235 -11.61 9.17 -2.89
C PHE A 235 -11.39 7.96 -3.80
N ALA A 236 -11.04 6.79 -3.25
CA ALA A 236 -10.93 5.55 -4.01
C ALA A 236 -12.25 4.78 -3.92
N GLY A 237 -12.69 4.19 -5.03
CA GLY A 237 -13.93 3.42 -5.10
C GLY A 237 -13.83 1.98 -4.61
N PHE A 238 -12.97 1.69 -3.63
CA PHE A 238 -12.83 0.32 -3.10
C PHE A 238 -14.13 -0.21 -2.46
N ASP A 239 -15.04 0.69 -2.08
CA ASP A 239 -16.34 0.36 -1.54
C ASP A 239 -17.52 0.49 -2.52
N ALA A 240 -17.25 0.72 -3.80
CA ALA A 240 -18.25 0.93 -4.86
C ALA A 240 -19.06 -0.36 -5.17
N PRO A 241 -20.38 -0.39 -4.93
CA PRO A 241 -21.21 -1.58 -5.18
C PRO A 241 -21.29 -2.04 -6.64
N ALA A 242 -21.47 -1.12 -7.59
CA ALA A 242 -21.53 -1.43 -9.02
C ALA A 242 -20.20 -1.99 -9.52
N LEU A 243 -19.09 -1.41 -9.07
CA LEU A 243 -17.76 -1.93 -9.39
C LEU A 243 -17.57 -3.38 -8.92
N ARG A 244 -18.03 -3.71 -7.70
CA ARG A 244 -17.96 -5.09 -7.18
C ARG A 244 -18.72 -6.07 -8.06
N GLU A 245 -19.91 -5.72 -8.54
CA GLU A 245 -20.68 -6.60 -9.42
C GLU A 245 -20.00 -6.83 -10.77
N ILE A 246 -19.38 -5.79 -11.35
CA ILE A 246 -18.63 -5.89 -12.61
C ILE A 246 -17.43 -6.83 -12.44
N ILE A 247 -16.62 -6.61 -11.41
CA ILE A 247 -15.38 -7.36 -11.16
C ILE A 247 -15.63 -8.85 -10.89
N LYS A 248 -16.79 -9.23 -10.33
CA LYS A 248 -17.11 -10.66 -10.09
C LYS A 248 -16.97 -11.53 -11.34
N SER A 249 -17.31 -10.99 -12.50
CA SER A 249 -17.21 -11.70 -13.78
C SER A 249 -15.77 -11.87 -14.27
N GLN A 250 -14.84 -11.09 -13.73
CA GLN A 250 -13.42 -11.06 -14.09
C GLN A 250 -12.53 -11.81 -13.09
N LEU A 251 -13.09 -12.30 -11.98
CA LEU A 251 -12.33 -13.06 -11.00
C LEU A 251 -11.78 -14.33 -11.66
N PRO A 252 -10.45 -14.59 -11.55
CA PRO A 252 -9.91 -15.86 -11.95
C PRO A 252 -10.53 -16.99 -11.10
N PRO A 253 -10.55 -18.23 -11.61
CA PRO A 253 -10.85 -19.39 -10.79
C PRO A 253 -9.96 -19.41 -9.54
N PRO A 254 -10.48 -19.87 -8.39
CA PRO A 254 -9.66 -20.05 -7.19
C PRO A 254 -8.40 -20.85 -7.51
N GLU A 255 -7.27 -20.43 -6.95
CA GLU A 255 -6.01 -21.13 -7.13
C GLU A 255 -6.16 -22.58 -6.62
N LEU A 256 -5.69 -23.54 -7.42
CA LEU A 256 -5.61 -24.92 -6.98
C LEU A 256 -4.46 -25.04 -5.98
N GLU A 257 -4.78 -25.35 -4.72
CA GLU A 257 -3.77 -25.68 -3.73
C GLU A 257 -3.15 -27.03 -4.07
N LEU A 258 -1.99 -27.00 -4.71
CA LEU A 258 -1.15 -28.19 -4.85
C LEU A 258 -0.51 -28.47 -3.49
N GLU A 259 -1.05 -29.45 -2.77
CA GLU A 259 -0.44 -29.93 -1.54
C GLU A 259 0.83 -30.72 -1.88
N ILE A 260 1.93 -30.40 -1.20
CA ILE A 260 3.15 -31.20 -1.25
C ILE A 260 2.81 -32.56 -0.60
N PRO A 261 2.91 -33.68 -1.34
CA PRO A 261 2.51 -34.96 -0.81
C PRO A 261 3.40 -35.36 0.37
N LEU A 262 2.84 -36.12 1.31
CA LEU A 262 3.68 -36.79 2.30
C LEU A 262 4.61 -37.75 1.56
N LEU A 263 5.91 -37.63 1.77
CA LEU A 263 6.89 -38.52 1.15
C LEU A 263 6.68 -39.95 1.66
N ILE A 264 6.49 -40.89 0.73
CA ILE A 264 6.39 -42.32 1.02
C ILE A 264 7.54 -43.03 0.29
N GLY A 265 8.51 -43.54 1.05
CA GLY A 265 9.71 -44.16 0.49
C GLY A 265 10.78 -43.13 0.16
N ASP A 266 11.68 -43.50 -0.76
CA ASP A 266 12.77 -42.62 -1.18
C ASP A 266 12.24 -41.52 -2.13
N PRO A 267 12.72 -40.28 -2.02
CA PRO A 267 12.26 -39.18 -2.87
C PRO A 267 12.77 -39.36 -4.30
N THR A 268 11.90 -39.14 -5.26
CA THR A 268 12.18 -39.11 -6.70
C THR A 268 11.57 -37.86 -7.31
N PHE A 269 11.95 -37.52 -8.54
CA PHE A 269 11.41 -36.33 -9.18
C PHE A 269 9.89 -36.42 -9.32
N ASN A 270 9.39 -37.56 -9.81
CA ASN A 270 7.98 -37.73 -10.10
C ASN A 270 7.11 -37.95 -8.86
N ASN A 271 7.66 -38.46 -7.76
CA ASN A 271 6.87 -38.75 -6.55
C ASN A 271 6.77 -37.57 -5.56
N TYR A 272 7.75 -36.66 -5.55
CA TYR A 272 7.85 -35.63 -4.51
C TYR A 272 8.59 -34.37 -4.99
N ILE A 273 9.80 -34.50 -5.52
CA ILE A 273 10.69 -33.35 -5.75
C ILE A 273 10.16 -32.41 -6.83
N GLY A 274 9.64 -32.94 -7.94
CA GLY A 274 9.04 -32.14 -9.00
C GLY A 274 7.78 -31.41 -8.53
N ILE A 275 6.98 -32.02 -7.66
CA ILE A 275 5.81 -31.38 -7.04
C ILE A 275 6.26 -30.26 -6.12
N LEU A 276 7.26 -30.52 -5.26
CA LEU A 276 7.86 -29.52 -4.38
C LEU A 276 8.39 -28.30 -5.17
N PHE A 277 9.12 -28.54 -6.27
CA PHE A 277 9.61 -27.47 -7.15
C PHE A 277 8.48 -26.72 -7.83
N THR A 278 7.44 -27.41 -8.29
CA THR A 278 6.26 -26.78 -8.89
C THR A 278 5.59 -25.83 -7.89
N VAL A 279 5.44 -26.26 -6.64
CA VAL A 279 4.77 -25.47 -5.59
C VAL A 279 5.60 -24.26 -5.16
N LYS A 280 6.93 -24.43 -5.00
CA LYS A 280 7.78 -23.42 -4.35
C LYS A 280 8.70 -22.63 -5.26
N CYS A 281 9.00 -23.15 -6.45
CA CYS A 281 10.08 -22.63 -7.29
C CYS A 281 9.59 -22.19 -8.68
N ALA A 282 8.66 -22.95 -9.29
CA ALA A 282 8.23 -22.73 -10.67
C ALA A 282 7.75 -21.29 -10.92
N LYS A 283 7.11 -20.64 -9.94
CA LYS A 283 6.62 -19.27 -10.12
C LYS A 283 7.69 -18.26 -10.58
N CYS A 284 8.94 -18.45 -10.16
CA CYS A 284 10.08 -17.64 -10.59
C CYS A 284 11.03 -18.39 -11.53
N HIS A 285 10.91 -19.72 -11.62
CA HIS A 285 11.79 -20.63 -12.35
C HIS A 285 10.99 -21.48 -13.34
N GLU A 286 10.21 -20.84 -14.20
CA GLU A 286 9.39 -21.45 -15.26
C GLU A 286 9.38 -20.57 -16.51
N GLY A 287 9.55 -21.21 -17.67
CA GLY A 287 9.34 -20.58 -18.98
C GLY A 287 10.36 -19.48 -19.34
N GLU A 288 10.01 -18.65 -20.33
CA GLU A 288 10.93 -17.67 -20.94
C GLU A 288 11.30 -16.50 -20.01
N SER A 289 10.57 -16.30 -18.91
CA SER A 289 10.85 -15.25 -17.91
C SER A 289 11.46 -15.82 -16.63
N ALA A 290 11.94 -17.06 -16.68
CA ALA A 290 12.57 -17.72 -15.55
C ALA A 290 13.81 -16.94 -15.09
N SER A 291 13.93 -16.76 -13.77
CA SER A 291 15.08 -16.12 -13.16
C SER A 291 16.34 -16.91 -13.48
N GLN A 292 17.34 -16.23 -14.04
CA GLN A 292 18.61 -16.84 -14.48
C GLN A 292 18.42 -17.97 -15.50
N ASP A 293 17.37 -17.91 -16.33
CA ASP A 293 17.01 -18.94 -17.32
C ASP A 293 16.91 -20.36 -16.74
N LEU A 294 16.64 -20.47 -15.44
CA LEU A 294 16.51 -21.75 -14.75
C LEU A 294 15.04 -22.18 -14.72
N ASP A 295 14.72 -23.29 -15.38
CA ASP A 295 13.40 -23.90 -15.36
C ASP A 295 13.40 -25.18 -14.49
N LEU A 296 12.52 -25.22 -13.48
CA LEU A 296 12.41 -26.33 -12.52
C LEU A 296 11.11 -27.14 -12.67
N THR A 297 10.37 -26.94 -13.76
CA THR A 297 9.05 -27.55 -13.98
C THR A 297 9.11 -29.00 -14.47
N THR A 298 10.24 -29.41 -15.07
CA THR A 298 10.45 -30.77 -15.57
C THR A 298 11.80 -31.33 -15.11
N PHE A 299 11.93 -32.65 -15.04
CA PHE A 299 13.20 -33.28 -14.68
C PHE A 299 14.33 -32.87 -15.64
N ALA A 300 14.03 -32.88 -16.95
CA ALA A 300 14.99 -32.53 -17.99
C ALA A 300 15.48 -31.07 -17.87
N SER A 301 14.57 -30.11 -17.65
CA SER A 301 14.94 -28.70 -17.47
C SER A 301 15.72 -28.48 -16.17
N ALA A 302 15.26 -29.05 -15.06
CA ALA A 302 15.94 -28.92 -13.77
C ALA A 302 17.37 -29.46 -13.80
N MET A 303 17.61 -30.55 -14.53
CA MET A 303 18.93 -31.17 -14.67
C MET A 303 19.84 -30.46 -15.66
N ALA A 304 19.27 -29.76 -16.65
CA ALA A 304 20.02 -28.92 -17.59
C ALA A 304 20.65 -27.71 -16.88
N GLY A 305 19.95 -27.12 -15.90
CA GLY A 305 20.37 -25.92 -15.18
C GLY A 305 19.93 -24.63 -15.87
N GLY A 306 20.51 -23.51 -15.43
CA GLY A 306 20.19 -22.17 -15.97
C GLY A 306 21.37 -21.53 -16.69
N GLU A 307 21.33 -20.20 -16.82
CA GLU A 307 22.34 -19.36 -17.48
C GLU A 307 23.77 -19.65 -16.98
N ASN A 308 23.91 -19.86 -15.66
CA ASN A 308 25.20 -20.10 -15.01
C ASN A 308 25.58 -21.59 -14.92
N GLY A 309 24.87 -22.46 -15.63
CA GLY A 309 25.10 -23.90 -15.68
C GLY A 309 24.25 -24.70 -14.68
N ARG A 310 24.72 -25.92 -14.37
CA ARG A 310 23.95 -26.90 -13.59
C ARG A 310 23.81 -26.47 -12.13
N VAL A 311 22.57 -26.47 -11.65
CA VAL A 311 22.25 -26.17 -10.25
C VAL A 311 22.09 -27.42 -9.38
N ILE A 312 21.85 -28.57 -10.01
CA ILE A 312 21.73 -29.89 -9.39
C ILE A 312 22.88 -30.79 -9.88
N LEU A 313 23.69 -31.26 -8.94
CA LEU A 313 24.80 -32.19 -9.16
C LEU A 313 24.49 -33.53 -8.48
N PRO A 314 23.99 -34.54 -9.24
CA PRO A 314 23.71 -35.87 -8.71
C PRO A 314 24.91 -36.47 -7.97
N GLY A 315 24.64 -37.02 -6.78
CA GLY A 315 25.65 -37.58 -5.88
C GLY A 315 26.50 -36.53 -5.16
N SER A 316 26.13 -35.25 -5.22
CA SER A 316 26.88 -34.18 -4.55
C SER A 316 25.98 -33.00 -4.17
N ALA A 317 25.17 -33.18 -3.13
CA ALA A 317 24.29 -32.16 -2.60
C ALA A 317 25.06 -30.94 -2.09
N ALA A 318 26.18 -31.15 -1.38
CA ALA A 318 27.01 -30.06 -0.85
C ALA A 318 27.59 -29.13 -1.95
N ASN A 319 27.78 -29.65 -3.17
CA ASN A 319 28.27 -28.88 -4.31
C ASN A 319 27.15 -28.43 -5.26
N SER A 320 25.90 -28.82 -4.99
CA SER A 320 24.74 -28.40 -5.78
C SER A 320 24.35 -26.98 -5.37
N LEU A 321 24.37 -26.05 -6.33
CA LEU A 321 24.02 -24.65 -6.08
C LEU A 321 22.60 -24.49 -5.51
N LEU A 322 21.66 -25.36 -5.91
CA LEU A 322 20.31 -25.40 -5.34
C LEU A 322 20.34 -25.51 -3.80
N VAL A 323 21.15 -26.42 -3.27
CA VAL A 323 21.25 -26.65 -1.82
C VAL A 323 21.93 -25.47 -1.13
N GLN A 324 22.98 -24.92 -1.74
CA GLN A 324 23.71 -23.77 -1.19
C GLN A 324 22.80 -22.53 -1.08
N ILE A 325 22.03 -22.23 -2.13
CA ILE A 325 21.06 -21.13 -2.11
C ILE A 325 19.98 -21.35 -1.07
N GLN A 326 19.44 -22.56 -0.96
CA GLN A 326 18.35 -22.87 -0.04
C GLN A 326 18.79 -22.91 1.44
N GLN A 327 20.10 -22.99 1.70
CA GLN A 327 20.68 -22.82 3.04
C GLN A 327 20.91 -21.34 3.40
N GLU A 328 20.91 -20.45 2.41
CA GLU A 328 20.94 -19.00 2.58
C GLU A 328 19.53 -18.41 2.51
N ASP A 329 19.43 -17.08 2.64
CA ASP A 329 18.15 -16.37 2.58
C ASP A 329 17.71 -16.26 1.11
N HIS A 330 16.60 -16.93 0.77
CA HIS A 330 16.00 -16.93 -0.55
C HIS A 330 14.53 -16.53 -0.43
N PHE A 331 13.93 -16.04 -1.52
CA PHE A 331 12.55 -15.57 -1.47
C PHE A 331 11.57 -16.68 -1.02
N ALA A 332 11.75 -17.88 -1.58
CA ALA A 332 11.07 -19.10 -1.17
C ALA A 332 12.10 -20.12 -0.68
N ASN A 333 12.20 -20.31 0.63
CA ASN A 333 13.02 -21.37 1.24
C ASN A 333 12.19 -22.64 1.49
N PHE A 334 12.84 -23.78 1.35
CA PHE A 334 12.38 -25.05 1.89
C PHE A 334 12.34 -25.00 3.42
N THR A 335 11.39 -25.74 4.01
CA THR A 335 11.50 -26.16 5.40
C THR A 335 12.71 -27.08 5.57
N ASN A 336 13.18 -27.27 6.80
CA ASN A 336 14.30 -28.17 7.07
C ASN A 336 14.03 -29.59 6.54
N ASP A 337 12.82 -30.12 6.75
CA ASP A 337 12.44 -31.46 6.28
C ASP A 337 12.39 -31.56 4.75
N GLU A 338 11.86 -30.53 4.08
CA GLU A 338 11.84 -30.46 2.61
C GLU A 338 13.28 -30.39 2.05
N LEU A 339 14.15 -29.58 2.65
CA LEU A 339 15.55 -29.47 2.23
C LEU A 339 16.31 -30.78 2.45
N ASP A 340 16.08 -31.46 3.57
CA ASP A 340 16.69 -32.77 3.86
C ASP A 340 16.25 -33.82 2.82
N ASN A 341 14.98 -33.82 2.40
CA ASN A 341 14.49 -34.69 1.34
C ASN A 341 15.15 -34.37 -0.02
N VAL A 342 15.34 -33.09 -0.35
CA VAL A 342 16.06 -32.66 -1.57
C VAL A 342 17.52 -33.09 -1.52
N ILE A 343 18.20 -32.91 -0.38
CA ILE A 343 19.59 -33.36 -0.19
C ILE A 343 19.68 -34.88 -0.38
N HIS A 344 18.78 -35.64 0.24
CA HIS A 344 18.76 -37.10 0.12
C HIS A 344 18.51 -37.56 -1.32
N TRP A 345 17.58 -36.92 -2.04
CA TRP A 345 17.34 -37.17 -3.46
C TRP A 345 18.58 -36.93 -4.30
N ILE A 346 19.27 -35.79 -4.11
CA ILE A 346 20.49 -35.46 -4.86
C ILE A 346 21.59 -36.47 -4.57
N GLU A 347 21.86 -36.79 -3.30
CA GLU A 347 22.89 -37.77 -2.90
C GLU A 347 22.60 -39.17 -3.44
N SER A 348 21.33 -39.52 -3.64
CA SER A 348 20.91 -40.79 -4.22
C SER A 348 21.03 -40.83 -5.75
N GLY A 349 21.62 -39.79 -6.37
CA GLY A 349 21.82 -39.68 -7.80
C GLY A 349 20.69 -38.98 -8.55
N ALA A 350 19.82 -38.25 -7.82
CA ALA A 350 18.68 -37.51 -8.37
C ALA A 350 17.79 -38.36 -9.30
N PRO A 351 17.23 -39.50 -8.84
CA PRO A 351 16.38 -40.35 -9.66
C PRO A 351 15.11 -39.63 -10.11
N GLU A 352 14.70 -39.85 -11.36
CA GLU A 352 13.44 -39.35 -11.90
C GLU A 352 12.23 -40.12 -11.34
N ASP A 353 12.34 -41.45 -11.27
CA ASP A 353 11.29 -42.39 -10.86
C ASP A 353 11.59 -43.14 -9.56
#